data_AF-A0A453DFL2-F1
#
_entry.id   AF-A0A453DFL2-F1
#
_cell.length_a   1.000
_cell.length_b   1.000
_cell.length_c   1.000
_cell.angle_alpha   90.00
_cell.angle_beta   90.00
_cell.angle_gamma   90.00
#
_symmetry.space_group_name_H-M   'P 1'
#
loop_
_entity.id
_entity.type
_entity.pdbx_description
1 polymer ?
#
loop_
_entity_poly.entity_id
_entity_poly.type
_entity_poly.pdbx_seq_one_letter_code
_entity_poly.pdbx_strand_id
1 'polypeptide(L)' 'MEEVEMLFPLTSPIPTIPNWSIDGIISHAKFESAKPLDRRQLEQTKATLKAHADHLFSLKDYKVASKAYGV' A
#
# COMPACT_ATOMS: atom_id res chain seq x y z
N MET A 1 20.75 -6.33 -16.06
CA MET A 1 19.34 -6.80 -15.96
C MET A 1 19.15 -8.08 -16.76
N GLU A 2 19.90 -8.24 -17.84
CA GLU A 2 19.97 -9.47 -18.65
C GLU A 2 20.39 -10.72 -17.86
N GLU A 3 21.21 -10.56 -16.80
CA GLU A 3 21.74 -11.68 -16.02
C GLU A 3 20.66 -12.47 -15.28
N VAL A 4 19.61 -11.79 -14.81
CA VAL A 4 18.47 -12.46 -14.15
C VAL A 4 17.51 -13.07 -15.16
N GLU A 5 17.44 -12.54 -16.38
CA GLU A 5 16.60 -13.10 -17.46
C GLU A 5 17.13 -14.46 -17.94
N MET A 6 18.45 -14.68 -17.91
CA MET A 6 19.07 -15.97 -18.25
C MET A 6 18.58 -17.14 -17.38
N LEU A 7 18.05 -16.87 -16.17
CA LEU A 7 17.57 -17.90 -15.26
C LEU A 7 16.12 -18.34 -15.56
N PHE A 8 15.33 -17.56 -16.30
CA PHE A 8 13.92 -17.87 -16.56
C PHE A 8 13.74 -19.18 -17.36
N PRO A 9 14.52 -19.49 -18.42
CA PRO A 9 14.43 -20.78 -19.10
C PRO A 9 14.84 -21.97 -18.23
N LEU A 10 15.61 -21.71 -17.16
CA LEU A 10 16.14 -22.72 -16.24
C LEU A 10 15.26 -22.92 -15.00
N THR A 11 14.22 -22.10 -14.84
CA THR A 11 13.34 -22.11 -13.67
C THR A 11 11.89 -22.28 -14.09
N SER A 12 11.14 -23.07 -13.33
CA SER A 12 9.70 -23.17 -13.54
C SER A 12 8.96 -22.01 -12.87
N PRO A 13 7.87 -21.51 -13.46
CA PRO A 13 7.01 -20.50 -12.83
C PRO A 13 6.49 -20.93 -11.46
N ILE A 14 6.49 -20.00 -10.50
CA ILE A 14 5.81 -20.21 -9.22
C ILE A 14 4.30 -20.13 -9.46
N PRO A 15 3.50 -21.15 -9.08
CA PRO A 15 2.06 -21.21 -9.42
C PRO A 15 1.23 -19.99 -8.98
N THR A 16 1.64 -19.29 -7.93
CA THR A 16 0.95 -18.10 -7.41
C THR A 16 1.25 -16.83 -8.21
N ILE A 17 2.25 -16.84 -9.08
CA ILE A 17 2.69 -15.70 -9.88
C ILE A 17 2.28 -15.93 -11.35
N PRO A 18 1.18 -15.35 -11.82
CA PRO A 18 0.63 -15.64 -13.15
C PRO A 18 1.47 -15.09 -14.31
N ASN A 19 2.31 -14.07 -14.07
CA ASN A 19 3.22 -13.51 -15.05
C ASN A 19 4.68 -13.79 -14.64
N TRP A 20 5.30 -14.78 -15.27
CA TRP A 20 6.68 -15.21 -15.02
C TRP A 20 7.68 -14.41 -15.86
N SER A 21 7.73 -13.10 -15.62
CA SER A 21 8.76 -12.17 -16.12
C SER A 21 9.27 -11.31 -14.97
N ILE A 22 10.37 -10.58 -15.16
CA ILE A 22 10.89 -9.66 -14.15
C ILE A 22 9.81 -8.64 -13.75
N ASP A 23 9.20 -7.99 -14.74
CA ASP A 23 8.13 -7.02 -14.50
C ASP A 23 6.91 -7.66 -13.85
N GLY A 24 6.57 -8.89 -14.23
CA GLY A 24 5.48 -9.65 -13.65
C GLY A 24 5.68 -9.95 -12.17
N ILE A 25 6.88 -10.40 -11.80
CA ILE A 25 7.26 -10.71 -10.41
C ILE A 25 7.29 -9.42 -9.56
N ILE A 26 7.91 -8.35 -10.07
CA ILE A 26 7.96 -7.05 -9.37
C ILE A 26 6.54 -6.51 -9.15
N SER A 27 5.68 -6.60 -10.18
CA SER A 27 4.29 -6.15 -10.09
C SER A 27 3.50 -6.98 -9.10
N HIS A 28 3.66 -8.31 -9.10
CA HIS A 28 3.01 -9.20 -8.15
C HIS A 28 3.45 -8.90 -6.72
N ALA A 29 4.76 -8.72 -6.46
CA ALA A 29 5.27 -8.36 -5.14
C ALA A 29 4.74 -7.00 -4.64
N LYS A 30 4.64 -6.01 -5.53
CA LYS A 30 4.02 -4.70 -5.21
C LYS A 30 2.53 -4.82 -4.95
N PHE A 31 1.81 -5.67 -5.68
CA PHE A 31 0.39 -5.91 -5.46
C PHE A 31 0.14 -6.65 -4.14
N GLU A 32 0.94 -7.67 -3.84
CA GLU A 32 0.94 -8.41 -2.57
C GLU A 32 1.22 -7.49 -1.38
N SER A 33 2.15 -6.54 -1.51
CA SER A 33 2.40 -5.53 -0.47
C SER A 33 1.33 -4.44 -0.41
N ALA A 34 0.61 -4.20 -1.51
CA ALA A 34 -0.56 -3.33 -1.59
C ALA A 34 -1.89 -4.01 -1.20
N LYS A 35 -1.86 -5.30 -0.82
CA LYS A 35 -2.99 -5.95 -0.14
C LYS A 35 -3.44 -5.09 1.04
N PRO A 36 -4.73 -5.09 1.40
CA PRO A 36 -5.29 -4.17 2.39
C PRO A 36 -4.38 -4.12 3.62
N LEU A 37 -3.93 -2.90 3.94
CA LEU A 37 -3.05 -2.58 5.07
C LEU A 37 -3.39 -3.47 6.27
N ASP A 38 -2.36 -4.02 6.94
CA ASP A 38 -2.56 -4.76 8.19
C ASP A 38 -3.53 -3.96 9.06
N ARG A 39 -4.51 -4.63 9.68
CA ARG A 39 -5.59 -3.97 10.44
C ARG A 39 -5.02 -2.93 11.41
N ARG A 40 -3.83 -3.20 11.97
CA ARG A 40 -3.05 -2.26 12.78
C ARG A 40 -2.65 -0.96 12.07
N GLN A 41 -2.16 -1.03 10.84
CA GLN A 41 -1.77 0.15 10.08
C GLN A 41 -2.99 0.98 9.67
N LEU A 42 -4.12 0.34 9.37
CA LEU A 42 -5.39 1.04 9.13
C LEU A 42 -5.85 1.81 10.38
N GLU A 43 -5.85 1.16 11.55
CA GLU A 43 -6.22 1.81 12.80
C GLU A 43 -5.25 2.95 13.18
N GLN A 44 -3.94 2.79 12.94
CA GLN A 44 -2.94 3.85 13.15
C GLN A 44 -3.20 5.06 12.24
N THR A 45 -3.51 4.82 10.97
CA THR A 45 -3.81 5.89 10.00
C THR A 45 -5.07 6.63 10.42
N LYS A 46 -6.13 5.89 10.79
CA LYS A 46 -7.39 6.46 11.28
C LYS A 46 -7.20 7.28 12.57
N ALA A 47 -6.42 6.78 13.52
CA ALA A 47 -6.11 7.50 14.75
C ALA A 47 -5.36 8.81 14.47
N THR A 48 -4.40 8.79 13.54
CA THR A 48 -3.64 9.97 13.13
C THR A 48 -4.52 11.02 12.46
N LEU A 49 -5.39 10.60 11.54
CA LEU A 49 -6.35 11.48 10.87
C LEU A 49 -7.34 12.11 11.86
N LYS A 50 -7.86 11.32 12.81
CA LYS A 50 -8.72 11.82 13.87
C LYS A 50 -7.99 12.84 14.75
N ALA A 51 -6.77 12.55 15.19
CA ALA A 51 -5.98 13.47 16.00
C ALA A 51 -5.69 14.79 15.26
N HIS A 52 -5.42 14.72 13.95
CA HIS A 52 -5.26 15.91 13.11
C HIS A 52 -6.55 16.72 13.01
N ALA A 53 -7.70 16.06 12.82
CA ALA A 53 -9.00 16.71 12.79
C ALA A 53 -9.35 17.35 14.14
N ASP A 54 -9.09 16.66 15.25
CA ASP A 54 -9.30 17.17 16.62
C ASP A 54 -8.43 18.42 16.88
N HIS A 55 -7.19 18.42 16.40
CA HIS A 55 -6.30 19.59 16.48
C HIS A 55 -6.86 20.79 15.70
N LEU A 56 -7.27 20.58 14.44
CA LEU A 56 -7.88 21.65 13.63
C LEU A 56 -9.20 22.16 14.23
N PHE A 57 -9.99 21.26 14.81
CA PHE A 57 -11.21 21.61 15.53
C PHE A 57 -10.89 22.51 16.73
N SER A 58 -9.85 22.21 17.50
CA SER A 58 -9.40 23.04 18.64
C SER A 58 -8.95 24.45 18.19
N LEU A 59 -8.41 24.57 16.98
CA LEU A 59 -8.04 25.85 16.35
C LEU A 59 -9.23 26.61 15.77
N LYS A 60 -10.46 26.07 15.90
CA LYS A 60 -11.71 26.61 15.32
C LYS A 60 -11.71 26.65 13.79
N ASP A 61 -10.81 25.91 13.13
CA ASP A 61 -10.82 25.76 11.68
C ASP A 61 -11.77 24.63 11.26
N TYR A 62 -13.06 24.86 11.50
CA TYR A 62 -14.10 23.85 11.31
C TYR A 62 -14.23 23.37 9.87
N LYS A 63 -13.94 24.25 8.90
CA LYS A 63 -14.00 23.91 7.47
C LYS A 63 -12.96 22.86 7.11
N VAL A 64 -11.73 23.00 7.62
CA VAL A 64 -10.64 22.05 7.37
C VAL A 64 -10.81 20.79 8.23
N ALA A 65 -11.21 20.95 9.50
CA ALA A 65 -11.48 19.82 10.40
C ALA A 65 -12.59 18.89 9.85
N SER A 66 -13.68 19.44 9.33
CA SER A 66 -14.78 18.66 8.73
C SER A 66 -14.32 17.83 7.54
N LYS A 67 -13.38 18.35 6.73
CA LYS A 67 -12.81 17.60 5.60
C LYS A 67 -11.91 16.47 6.09
N ALA A 68 -11.18 16.67 7.19
CA ALA A 68 -10.31 15.66 7.78
C ALA A 68 -11.07 14.52 8.46
N TYR A 69 -12.26 14.76 9.04
CA TYR A 69 -13.13 13.70 9.57
C TYR A 69 -13.85 12.88 8.50
N GLY A 70 -14.01 13.40 7.28
CA GLY A 70 -14.73 12.75 6.19
C GLY A 70 -13.95 11.67 5.44
N VAL A 71 -12.77 11.29 5.94
CA VAL A 71 -11.83 10.32 5.33
C VAL A 71 -11.91 8.96 6.01
#